data_AF-A0A7V2U9B5-F1
#
_entry.id   AF-A0A7V2U9B5-F1
#
_cell.length_a   1.000
_cell.length_b   1.000
_cell.length_c   1.000
_cell.angle_alpha   90.00
_cell.angle_beta   90.00
_cell.angle_gamma   90.00
#
_symmetry.space_group_name_H-M   'P 1'
#
loop_
_entity.id
_entity.type
_entity.pdbx_description
1 polymer ?
#
loop_
_entity_poly.entity_id
_entity_poly.type
_entity_poly.pdbx_seq_one_letter_code
_entity_poly.pdbx_strand_id
1 'polypeptide(L)'
;MRRRAFRPGPWLGLALCLLAPQGCTFLYRSCVFTYDRVRDTLDMVDLGLTVSWKPSVSAYACLFGLGGLGAGGVDGYFAGVGGGRAGVFRHYHSNIGLLIYSYEVLGWGDFDVRNRDTLTRRHRGPIGWLFFPSSGGCSGPT
;
A
#
# COMPACT_ATOMS: atom_id res chain seq x y z
N MET A 1 -35.58 -24.68 55.36
CA MET A 1 -34.89 -24.52 54.06
C MET A 1 -33.48 -23.95 54.29
N ARG A 2 -32.41 -24.77 54.18
CA ARG A 2 -31.01 -24.31 54.32
C ARG A 2 -30.47 -23.93 52.94
N ARG A 3 -30.19 -22.64 52.71
CA ARG A 3 -29.51 -22.16 51.49
C ARG A 3 -28.04 -22.59 51.56
N ARG A 4 -27.59 -23.46 50.65
CA ARG A 4 -26.15 -23.76 50.51
C ARG A 4 -25.48 -22.56 49.85
N ALA A 5 -24.51 -21.97 50.55
CA ALA A 5 -23.67 -20.89 50.00
C ALA A 5 -22.87 -21.43 48.82
N PHE A 6 -22.98 -20.77 47.67
CA PHE A 6 -22.23 -21.09 46.47
C PHE A 6 -20.76 -20.76 46.73
N ARG A 7 -19.91 -21.78 46.86
CA ARG A 7 -18.46 -21.63 46.94
C ARG A 7 -17.90 -21.62 45.52
N PRO A 8 -17.48 -20.47 44.96
CA PRO A 8 -16.86 -20.45 43.66
C PRO A 8 -15.58 -21.30 43.73
N GLY A 9 -15.49 -22.32 42.88
CA GLY A 9 -14.33 -23.22 42.84
C GLY A 9 -13.08 -22.49 42.31
N PRO A 10 -11.89 -23.10 42.49
CA PRO A 10 -10.61 -22.52 42.04
C PRO A 10 -10.57 -22.21 40.53
N TRP A 11 -11.44 -22.86 39.76
CA TRP A 11 -11.63 -22.62 38.33
C TRP A 11 -12.12 -21.21 37.98
N LEU A 12 -12.89 -20.57 38.87
CA LEU A 12 -13.39 -19.22 38.64
C LEU A 12 -12.26 -18.18 38.78
N GLY A 13 -11.31 -18.43 39.70
CA GLY A 13 -10.08 -17.63 39.82
C GLY A 13 -9.15 -17.82 38.62
N LEU A 14 -8.98 -19.07 38.15
CA LEU A 14 -8.17 -19.37 36.96
C LEU A 14 -8.76 -18.72 35.69
N ALA A 15 -10.08 -18.76 35.53
CA ALA A 15 -10.78 -18.12 34.40
C ALA A 15 -10.61 -16.60 34.41
N LEU A 16 -10.69 -15.96 35.59
CA LEU A 16 -10.42 -14.53 35.72
C LEU A 16 -8.96 -14.17 35.39
N CYS A 17 -7.99 -14.98 35.83
CA CYS A 17 -6.57 -14.75 35.53
C CYS A 17 -6.23 -14.91 34.04
N LEU A 18 -6.92 -15.79 33.30
CA LEU A 18 -6.73 -15.95 31.85
C LEU A 18 -7.39 -14.83 31.03
N LEU A 19 -8.40 -14.15 31.57
CA LEU A 19 -9.09 -13.03 30.91
C LEU A 19 -8.48 -11.66 31.27
N ALA A 20 -7.83 -11.53 32.43
CA ALA A 20 -7.19 -10.30 32.89
C ALA A 20 -6.15 -9.67 31.92
N PRO A 21 -5.30 -10.43 31.18
CA PRO A 21 -4.33 -9.80 30.27
C PRO A 21 -4.96 -9.24 28.97
N GLN A 22 -6.25 -9.46 28.71
CA GLN A 22 -6.92 -8.96 27.51
C GLN A 22 -7.35 -7.48 27.63
N GLY A 23 -7.31 -6.90 28.84
CA GLY A 23 -7.77 -5.53 29.11
C GLY A 23 -6.76 -4.43 28.76
N CYS A 24 -5.47 -4.64 29.01
CA CYS A 24 -4.42 -3.65 28.71
C CYS A 24 -3.94 -3.71 27.24
N THR A 25 -4.34 -4.74 26.50
CA THR A 25 -4.00 -4.91 25.09
C THR A 25 -5.00 -4.25 24.15
N PHE A 26 -6.21 -3.88 24.61
CA PHE A 26 -7.23 -3.29 23.73
C PHE A 26 -6.79 -1.93 23.18
N LEU A 27 -6.39 -0.97 24.02
CA LEU A 27 -5.96 0.36 23.54
C LEU A 27 -4.71 0.31 22.65
N TYR A 28 -3.68 -0.46 23.05
CA TYR A 28 -2.48 -0.63 22.22
C TYR A 28 -2.79 -1.32 20.89
N ARG A 29 -3.58 -2.40 20.90
CA ARG A 29 -4.01 -3.09 19.66
C ARG A 29 -4.90 -2.19 18.81
N SER A 30 -5.76 -1.37 19.40
CA SER A 30 -6.58 -0.40 18.68
C SER A 30 -5.72 0.68 18.03
N CYS A 31 -4.74 1.26 18.73
CA CYS A 31 -3.84 2.25 18.15
C CYS A 31 -3.00 1.67 17.02
N VAL A 32 -2.40 0.48 17.21
CA VAL A 32 -1.64 -0.22 16.16
C VAL A 32 -2.55 -0.57 14.99
N PHE A 33 -3.73 -1.10 15.25
CA PHE A 33 -4.72 -1.42 14.21
C PHE A 33 -5.14 -0.19 13.41
N THR A 34 -5.46 0.92 14.07
CA THR A 34 -5.83 2.16 13.38
C THR A 34 -4.66 2.74 12.60
N TYR A 35 -3.43 2.67 13.13
CA TYR A 35 -2.22 3.07 12.42
C TYR A 35 -2.02 2.24 11.15
N ASP A 36 -2.12 0.91 11.24
CA ASP A 36 -2.00 0.01 10.10
C ASP A 36 -3.10 0.28 9.07
N ARG A 37 -4.35 0.52 9.49
CA ARG A 37 -5.45 0.87 8.57
C ARG A 37 -5.24 2.20 7.86
N VAL A 38 -4.70 3.20 8.54
CA VAL A 38 -4.34 4.48 7.90
C VAL A 38 -3.25 4.23 6.86
N ARG A 39 -2.22 3.45 7.20
CA ARG A 39 -1.15 3.10 6.27
C ARG A 39 -1.67 2.32 5.05
N ASP A 40 -2.50 1.31 5.27
CA ASP A 40 -3.17 0.56 4.21
C ASP A 40 -3.96 1.50 3.28
N THR A 41 -4.65 2.50 3.85
CA THR A 41 -5.42 3.48 3.08
C THR A 41 -4.51 4.39 2.24
N LEU A 42 -3.37 4.81 2.79
CA LEU A 42 -2.35 5.60 2.06
C LEU A 42 -1.72 4.80 0.90
N ASP A 43 -1.69 3.47 0.99
CA ASP A 43 -1.21 2.58 -0.08
C ASP A 43 -2.29 2.31 -1.16
N MET A 44 -3.57 2.51 -0.85
CA MET A 44 -4.69 2.24 -1.77
C MET A 44 -5.03 3.41 -2.70
N VAL A 45 -4.77 4.64 -2.27
CA VAL A 45 -5.20 5.85 -3.00
C VAL A 45 -4.03 6.81 -3.16
N ASP A 46 -3.63 7.03 -4.41
CA ASP A 46 -2.73 8.11 -4.79
C ASP A 46 -3.56 9.33 -5.23
N LEU A 47 -3.54 10.41 -4.46
CA LEU A 47 -4.20 11.68 -4.78
C LEU A 47 -3.22 12.84 -4.62
N GLY A 48 -2.98 13.56 -5.71
CA GLY A 48 -2.10 14.73 -5.68
C GLY A 48 -2.01 15.44 -7.01
N LEU A 49 -1.19 16.48 -7.03
CA LEU A 49 -0.85 17.25 -8.23
C LEU A 49 0.62 17.03 -8.55
N THR A 50 0.90 16.68 -9.80
CA THR A 50 2.28 16.57 -10.29
C THR A 50 2.60 17.78 -11.15
N VAL A 51 3.67 18.48 -10.81
CA VAL A 51 4.21 19.58 -11.62
C VAL A 51 5.49 19.09 -12.30
N SER A 52 5.51 19.16 -13.63
CA SER A 52 6.65 18.81 -14.48
C SER A 52 7.11 20.03 -15.26
N TRP A 53 8.43 20.23 -15.32
CA TRP A 53 9.04 21.27 -16.17
C TRP A 53 9.20 20.82 -17.62
N LYS A 54 9.09 19.51 -17.88
CA LYS A 54 9.08 18.94 -19.23
C LYS A 54 7.63 18.81 -19.68
N PRO A 55 7.25 19.35 -20.84
CA PRO A 55 5.91 19.17 -21.36
C PRO A 55 5.69 17.68 -21.63
N SER A 56 4.67 17.12 -21.01
CA SER A 56 4.30 15.73 -21.16
C SER A 56 2.79 15.58 -21.10
N VAL A 57 2.25 14.75 -21.98
CA VAL A 57 0.86 14.30 -21.91
C VAL A 57 0.91 12.82 -21.58
N SER A 58 0.19 12.44 -20.52
CA SER A 58 0.00 11.05 -20.14
C SER A 58 -1.45 10.87 -19.75
N ALA A 59 -2.10 9.89 -20.35
CA ALA A 59 -3.38 9.38 -19.87
C ALA A 59 -3.11 7.97 -19.37
N TYR A 60 -3.41 7.71 -18.11
CA TYR A 60 -3.21 6.40 -17.51
C TYR A 60 -4.39 6.04 -16.63
N ALA A 61 -4.96 4.86 -16.86
CA ALA A 61 -5.90 4.23 -15.95
C ALA A 61 -5.34 2.90 -15.48
N CYS A 62 -5.18 2.77 -14.16
CA CYS A 62 -4.81 1.52 -13.50
C CYS A 62 -6.09 0.79 -13.08
N LEU A 63 -6.33 -0.41 -13.62
CA LEU A 63 -7.50 -1.22 -13.26
C LEU A 63 -7.14 -2.22 -12.16
N PHE A 64 -6.67 -1.74 -11.00
CA PHE A 64 -6.29 -2.57 -9.85
C PHE A 64 -5.30 -3.70 -10.18
N GLY A 65 -4.35 -3.45 -11.10
CA GLY A 65 -3.39 -4.47 -11.52
C GLY A 65 -3.88 -5.43 -12.61
N LEU A 66 -5.18 -5.46 -12.92
CA LEU A 66 -5.72 -6.30 -14.00
C LEU A 66 -5.31 -5.83 -15.39
N GLY A 67 -4.93 -4.55 -15.53
CA GLY A 67 -4.49 -3.95 -16.78
C GLY A 67 -4.18 -2.48 -16.61
N GLY A 68 -3.53 -1.92 -17.63
CA GLY A 68 -3.26 -0.50 -17.77
C GLY A 68 -3.75 -0.03 -19.14
N LEU A 69 -4.35 1.15 -19.19
CA LEU A 69 -4.70 1.80 -20.45
C LEU A 69 -3.97 3.13 -20.56
N GLY A 70 -3.37 3.34 -21.73
CA GLY A 70 -2.85 4.62 -22.16
C GLY A 70 -1.34 4.64 -22.33
N ALA A 71 -0.82 5.81 -22.63
CA ALA A 71 0.58 6.01 -22.95
C ALA A 71 1.01 7.42 -22.53
N GLY A 72 2.28 7.53 -22.16
CA GLY A 72 2.91 8.79 -21.80
C GLY A 72 3.80 8.63 -20.57
N GLY A 73 4.47 9.72 -20.21
CA GLY A 73 5.29 9.74 -19.01
C GLY A 73 5.46 11.14 -18.47
N VAL A 74 5.63 11.25 -17.16
CA VAL A 74 5.73 12.48 -16.39
C VAL A 74 6.96 12.38 -15.49
N ASP A 75 7.79 13.42 -15.49
CA ASP A 75 8.99 13.54 -14.65
C ASP A 75 8.93 14.88 -13.91
N GLY A 76 8.61 14.85 -12.62
CA GLY A 76 8.36 16.06 -11.87
C GLY A 76 8.30 15.88 -10.37
N TYR A 77 7.67 16.85 -9.71
CA TYR A 77 7.40 16.83 -8.29
C TYR A 77 5.92 16.59 -8.05
N PHE A 78 5.64 15.56 -7.26
CA PHE A 78 4.29 15.23 -6.80
C PHE A 78 4.07 15.87 -5.44
N ALA A 79 2.94 16.54 -5.28
CA ALA A 79 2.46 17.07 -4.01
C ALA A 79 1.10 16.42 -3.69
N GLY A 80 1.05 15.61 -2.63
CA GLY A 80 -0.17 14.92 -2.22
C GLY A 80 0.09 13.68 -1.38
N VAL A 81 -0.85 12.73 -1.46
CA VAL A 81 -0.75 11.39 -0.87
C VAL A 81 -0.45 10.42 -2.00
N GLY A 82 0.66 9.71 -1.94
CA GLY A 82 0.90 8.62 -2.87
C GLY A 82 2.21 7.87 -2.65
N GLY A 83 2.27 6.64 -3.17
CA GLY A 83 3.42 5.75 -2.95
C GLY A 83 3.64 5.41 -1.47
N GLY A 84 2.56 5.34 -0.67
CA GLY A 84 2.60 5.02 0.77
C GLY A 84 3.09 6.15 1.67
N ARG A 85 3.20 7.38 1.15
CA ARG A 85 3.62 8.57 1.91
C ARG A 85 2.81 9.80 1.52
N ALA A 86 2.70 10.75 2.45
CA ALA A 86 2.09 12.05 2.20
C ALA A 86 3.18 13.14 2.22
N GLY A 87 3.15 14.06 1.25
CA GLY A 87 4.09 15.17 1.19
C GLY A 87 4.40 15.62 -0.23
N VAL A 88 5.54 16.30 -0.36
CA VAL A 88 6.10 16.72 -1.66
C VAL A 88 7.38 15.95 -1.90
N PHE A 89 7.43 15.23 -3.01
CA PHE A 89 8.60 14.43 -3.37
C PHE A 89 8.69 14.29 -4.88
N ARG A 90 9.86 13.87 -5.35
CA ARG A 90 10.06 13.62 -6.77
C ARG A 90 9.26 12.39 -7.21
N HIS A 91 8.63 12.47 -8.36
CA HIS A 91 7.84 11.39 -8.94
C HIS A 91 8.13 11.24 -10.44
N TYR A 92 8.36 10.00 -10.85
CA TYR A 92 8.50 9.62 -12.24
C TYR A 92 7.50 8.53 -12.57
N HIS A 93 6.74 8.74 -13.63
CA HIS A 93 5.80 7.78 -14.16
C HIS A 93 6.01 7.67 -15.65
N SER A 94 6.11 6.46 -16.17
CA SER A 94 6.08 6.20 -17.61
C SER A 94 5.30 4.94 -17.85
N ASN A 95 4.26 5.02 -18.67
CA ASN A 95 3.43 3.88 -19.02
C ASN A 95 3.21 3.82 -20.52
N ILE A 96 3.12 2.60 -21.03
CA ILE A 96 2.59 2.32 -22.35
C ILE A 96 1.85 1.00 -22.33
N GLY A 97 0.59 1.00 -22.77
CA GLY A 97 -0.16 -0.23 -22.87
C GLY A 97 -1.63 -0.10 -23.17
N LEU A 98 -2.20 -1.26 -23.46
CA LEU A 98 -3.63 -1.49 -23.60
C LEU A 98 -4.04 -2.54 -22.58
N LEU A 99 -5.31 -2.56 -22.17
CA LEU A 99 -5.86 -3.45 -21.12
C LEU A 99 -5.20 -4.83 -20.98
N ILE A 100 -4.95 -5.50 -22.11
CA ILE A 100 -4.44 -6.86 -22.20
C ILE A 100 -2.94 -6.96 -21.82
N TYR A 101 -2.15 -5.93 -22.14
CA TYR A 101 -0.73 -5.83 -21.82
C TYR A 101 -0.31 -4.37 -21.69
N SER A 102 0.29 -4.06 -20.56
CA SER A 102 0.88 -2.74 -20.30
C SER A 102 2.21 -2.86 -19.58
N TYR A 103 3.08 -1.92 -19.87
CA TYR A 103 4.40 -1.79 -19.26
C TYR A 103 4.49 -0.45 -18.55
N GLU A 104 4.73 -0.52 -17.24
CA GLU A 104 4.76 0.63 -16.36
C GLU A 104 6.12 0.73 -15.66
N VAL A 105 6.64 1.95 -15.59
CA VAL A 105 7.87 2.32 -14.88
C VAL A 105 7.55 3.45 -13.92
N LEU A 106 7.85 3.25 -12.64
CA LEU A 106 7.59 4.18 -11.55
C LEU A 106 8.85 4.48 -10.76
N GLY A 107 8.99 5.72 -10.32
CA GLY A 107 9.99 6.17 -9.36
C GLY A 107 9.34 7.11 -8.33
N TRP A 108 9.63 6.88 -7.05
CA TRP A 108 9.16 7.71 -5.94
C TRP A 108 10.36 8.14 -5.08
N GLY A 109 10.48 9.44 -4.79
CA GLY A 109 11.56 9.96 -3.95
C GLY A 109 12.93 9.96 -4.65
N ASP A 110 13.91 9.30 -4.03
CA ASP A 110 15.28 9.24 -4.53
C ASP A 110 15.43 8.14 -5.59
N PHE A 111 15.24 8.52 -6.85
CA PHE A 111 15.47 7.65 -8.01
C PHE A 111 16.31 8.37 -9.07
N ASP A 112 16.96 7.57 -9.91
CA ASP A 112 17.62 8.04 -11.12
C ASP A 112 16.97 7.39 -12.34
N VAL A 113 16.43 8.23 -13.22
CA VAL A 113 15.77 7.81 -14.47
C VAL A 113 16.72 6.99 -15.36
N ARG A 114 18.03 7.24 -15.27
CA ARG A 114 19.05 6.52 -16.03
C ARG A 114 19.44 5.18 -15.37
N ASN A 115 19.27 5.06 -14.07
CA ASN A 115 19.57 3.84 -13.34
C ASN A 115 18.31 2.96 -13.24
N ARG A 116 18.32 1.87 -14.00
CA ARG A 116 17.19 0.93 -14.10
C ARG A 116 16.85 0.27 -12.77
N ASP A 117 17.82 0.12 -11.88
CA ASP A 117 17.66 -0.58 -10.60
C ASP A 117 16.98 0.30 -9.54
N THR A 118 16.95 1.61 -9.75
CA THR A 118 16.24 2.57 -8.87
C THR A 118 14.77 2.74 -9.23
N LEU A 119 14.31 2.12 -10.33
CA LEU A 119 12.96 2.25 -10.85
C LEU A 119 12.18 0.94 -10.71
N THR A 120 10.94 1.06 -10.26
CA THR A 120 10.01 -0.08 -10.21
C THR A 120 9.43 -0.30 -11.59
N ARG A 121 9.59 -1.50 -12.15
CA ARG A 121 9.11 -1.88 -13.48
C ARG A 121 8.08 -3.00 -13.34
N ARG A 122 6.92 -2.83 -13.97
CA ARG A 122 5.82 -3.78 -13.85
C ARG A 122 5.20 -4.06 -15.22
N HIS A 123 4.95 -5.33 -15.47
CA HIS A 123 4.09 -5.78 -16.56
C HIS A 123 2.70 -6.00 -15.97
N ARG A 124 1.67 -5.35 -16.53
CA ARG A 124 0.27 -5.57 -16.13
C ARG A 124 -0.55 -6.07 -17.30
N GLY A 125 -1.74 -6.57 -17.00
CA GLY A 125 -2.60 -7.23 -17.99
C GLY A 125 -2.52 -8.75 -17.88
N PRO A 126 -3.53 -9.49 -18.39
CA PRO A 126 -3.54 -10.95 -18.40
C PRO A 126 -2.28 -11.56 -19.02
N ILE A 127 -1.75 -10.95 -20.10
CA ILE A 127 -0.50 -11.40 -20.74
C ILE A 127 0.70 -11.13 -19.83
N GLY A 128 0.76 -9.94 -19.23
CA GLY A 128 1.84 -9.59 -18.30
C GLY A 128 1.91 -10.56 -17.12
N TRP A 129 0.75 -10.89 -16.55
CA TRP A 129 0.66 -11.83 -15.43
C TRP A 129 1.05 -13.26 -15.80
N LEU A 130 0.65 -13.73 -17.00
CA LEU A 130 0.92 -15.09 -17.45
C LEU A 130 2.40 -15.33 -17.82
N PHE A 131 3.05 -14.35 -18.46
CA PHE A 131 4.40 -14.52 -19.01
C PHE A 131 5.50 -13.82 -18.20
N PHE A 132 5.14 -12.81 -17.40
CA PHE A 132 6.06 -12.03 -16.60
C PHE A 132 5.53 -11.88 -15.16
N PRO A 133 5.30 -13.01 -14.44
CA PRO A 133 4.88 -12.94 -13.05
C PRO A 133 5.90 -12.11 -12.27
N SER A 134 5.45 -11.05 -11.59
CA SER A 134 6.33 -10.08 -10.96
C SER A 134 7.24 -10.77 -9.94
N SER A 135 8.53 -10.91 -10.25
CA SER A 135 9.54 -11.48 -9.36
C SER A 135 10.29 -10.43 -8.52
N GLY A 136 9.93 -9.15 -8.65
CA GLY A 136 10.49 -8.07 -7.82
C GLY A 136 9.57 -7.77 -6.65
N GLY A 137 10.10 -7.87 -5.43
CA GLY A 137 9.37 -7.53 -4.22
C GLY A 137 8.66 -6.18 -4.35
N CYS A 138 7.45 -6.09 -3.80
CA CYS A 138 6.83 -4.82 -3.48
C CYS A 138 7.65 -4.13 -2.38
N SER A 139 8.87 -3.69 -2.69
CA SER A 139 9.52 -2.66 -1.89
C SER A 139 8.77 -1.37 -2.18
N GLY A 140 7.76 -1.10 -1.35
CA GLY A 140 7.33 0.27 -1.11
C GLY A 140 8.57 1.12 -0.82
N PRO A 141 8.50 2.43 -1.09
CA PRO A 141 9.69 3.26 -1.00
C PRO A 141 10.22 3.20 0.44
N THR A 142 11.50 2.81 0.56
CA THR A 142 12.25 2.97 1.82
C THR A 142 12.33 4.44 2.21
#